data_AF-A0A2V8YWI1-F1
#
_entry.id   AF-A0A2V8YWI1-F1
#
_cell.length_a   1.000
_cell.length_b   1.000
_cell.length_c   1.000
_cell.angle_alpha   90.00
_cell.angle_beta   90.00
_cell.angle_gamma   90.00
#
_symmetry.space_group_name_H-M   'P 1'
#
loop_
_entity.id
_entity.type
_entity.pdbx_description
1 polymer ?
#
loop_
_entity_poly.entity_id
_entity_poly.type
_entity_poly.pdbx_seq_one_letter_code
_entity_poly.pdbx_strand_id
1 'polypeptide(L)'
;MEYKIRILEEADAAATTPGGVGALLRREGLYSSHLVSWRRERQAGILEALKPRKRGPRSQRNPLAEENQKLRRQNARLTEDLRKAQLIIDVQKKVAALLGNPLPDVDPEEKSTSHAGWWNFFSNLSNSTSASSRSMAPVRTP
;
A
#
# COMPACT_ATOMS: atom_id res chain seq x y z
N MET A 1 22.03 -20.02 31.21
CA MET A 1 23.16 -19.16 31.61
C MET A 1 23.25 -19.00 33.13
N GLU A 2 22.12 -19.02 33.84
CA GLU A 2 22.05 -18.82 35.30
C GLU A 2 22.95 -19.75 36.12
N TYR A 3 23.10 -21.03 35.73
CA TYR A 3 24.01 -21.97 36.41
C TYR A 3 25.47 -21.51 36.37
N LYS A 4 26.00 -21.17 35.18
CA LYS A 4 27.39 -20.68 35.03
C LYS A 4 27.64 -19.41 35.85
N ILE A 5 26.66 -18.49 35.90
CA ILE A 5 26.76 -17.24 36.66
C ILE A 5 26.82 -17.54 38.16
N ARG A 6 25.90 -18.38 38.66
CA ARG A 6 25.87 -18.81 40.06
C ARG A 6 27.18 -19.46 40.50
N ILE A 7 27.73 -20.36 39.68
CA ILE A 7 29.00 -21.03 39.98
C ILE A 7 30.17 -20.05 39.97
N LEU A 8 30.18 -19.05 39.08
CA LEU A 8 31.22 -18.01 39.09
C LEU A 8 31.13 -17.14 40.35
N GLU A 9 29.93 -16.76 40.79
CA GLU A 9 29.73 -16.00 42.04
C GLU A 9 30.14 -16.81 43.26
N GLU A 10 29.77 -18.09 43.33
CA GLU A 10 30.17 -18.98 44.43
C GLU A 10 31.68 -19.24 44.41
N ALA A 11 32.30 -19.38 43.24
CA ALA A 11 33.74 -19.50 43.10
C ALA A 11 34.48 -18.24 43.56
N ASP A 12 33.94 -17.05 43.27
CA ASP A 12 34.52 -15.78 43.70
C ASP A 12 34.38 -15.62 45.23
N ALA A 13 33.24 -16.01 45.83
CA ALA A 13 33.07 -16.03 47.28
C ALA A 13 33.99 -17.05 47.98
N ALA A 14 34.11 -18.25 47.40
CA ALA A 14 34.94 -19.33 47.91
C ALA A 14 36.45 -19.07 47.77
N ALA A 15 36.87 -18.09 46.95
CA ALA A 15 38.26 -17.67 46.84
C ALA A 15 38.79 -17.02 48.13
N THR A 16 37.91 -16.53 49.00
CA THR A 16 38.27 -15.93 50.30
C THR A 16 38.81 -16.95 51.29
N THR A 17 38.44 -18.23 51.12
CA THR A 17 38.86 -19.33 51.99
C THR A 17 39.90 -20.20 51.29
N PRO A 18 41.06 -20.49 51.91
CA PRO A 18 42.04 -21.40 51.33
C PRO A 18 41.41 -22.75 50.94
N GLY A 19 41.54 -23.14 49.68
CA GLY A 19 40.97 -24.39 49.16
C GLY A 19 39.46 -24.39 48.88
N GLY A 20 38.75 -23.29 49.16
CA GLY A 20 37.29 -23.20 48.97
C GLY A 20 36.87 -23.43 47.51
N VAL A 21 37.59 -22.82 46.56
CA VAL A 21 37.37 -23.04 45.12
C VAL A 21 37.57 -24.51 44.74
N GLY A 22 38.59 -25.17 45.29
CA GLY A 22 38.86 -26.58 45.02
C GLY A 22 37.80 -27.52 45.60
N ALA A 23 37.17 -27.15 46.72
CA ALA A 23 36.03 -27.89 47.29
C ALA A 23 34.77 -27.73 46.44
N LEU A 24 34.49 -26.50 45.99
CA LEU A 24 33.38 -26.21 45.07
C LEU A 24 33.51 -27.01 43.77
N LEU A 25 34.69 -26.99 43.15
CA LEU A 25 34.94 -27.71 41.89
C LEU A 25 34.71 -29.23 42.02
N ARG A 26 35.10 -29.84 43.15
CA ARG A 26 34.83 -31.27 43.41
C ARG A 26 33.36 -31.57 43.64
N ARG A 27 32.64 -30.69 44.34
CA ARG A 27 31.19 -30.83 44.60
C ARG A 27 30.38 -30.76 43.31
N GLU A 28 30.76 -29.85 42.41
CA GLU A 28 30.06 -29.61 41.15
C GLU A 28 30.58 -30.49 39.99
N GLY A 29 31.65 -31.28 40.21
CA GLY A 29 32.26 -32.10 39.18
C GLY A 29 32.95 -31.28 38.06
N LEU A 30 33.41 -30.08 38.38
CA LEU A 30 33.97 -29.12 37.44
C LEU A 30 35.50 -29.09 37.47
N TYR A 31 36.09 -28.90 36.31
CA TYR A 31 37.52 -28.59 36.18
C TYR A 31 37.78 -27.09 36.19
N SER A 32 38.96 -26.67 36.67
CA SER A 32 39.39 -25.26 36.71
C SER A 32 39.34 -24.56 35.34
N SER A 33 39.53 -25.30 34.25
CA SER A 33 39.39 -24.83 32.86
C SER A 33 38.00 -24.26 32.55
N HIS A 34 36.94 -24.81 33.16
CA HIS A 34 35.57 -24.31 32.99
C HIS A 34 35.42 -22.91 33.58
N LEU A 35 35.98 -22.65 34.76
CA LEU A 35 35.92 -21.31 35.35
C LEU A 35 36.66 -20.30 34.48
N VAL A 36 37.80 -20.69 33.91
CA VAL A 36 38.58 -19.82 33.00
C VAL A 36 37.79 -19.52 31.73
N SER A 37 37.17 -20.52 31.10
CA SER A 37 36.38 -20.30 29.89
C SER A 37 35.15 -19.44 30.19
N TRP A 38 34.43 -19.70 31.28
CA TRP A 38 33.23 -18.95 31.64
C TRP A 38 33.52 -17.52 32.07
N ARG A 39 34.66 -17.24 32.72
CA ARG A 39 35.12 -15.86 32.98
C ARG A 39 35.40 -15.11 31.68
N ARG A 40 36.01 -15.77 30.70
CA ARG A 40 36.24 -15.18 29.36
C ARG A 40 34.93 -14.94 28.61
N GLU A 41 34.00 -15.89 28.64
CA GLU A 41 32.66 -15.75 28.07
C GLU A 41 31.90 -14.57 28.70
N ARG A 42 31.94 -14.46 30.04
CA ARG A 42 31.32 -13.34 30.77
C ARG A 42 31.95 -12.00 30.36
N GLN A 43 33.28 -11.93 30.30
CA GLN A 43 33.98 -10.72 29.90
C GLN A 43 33.68 -10.33 28.45
N ALA A 44 33.65 -11.31 27.53
CA ALA A 44 33.28 -11.09 26.15
C ALA A 44 31.82 -10.64 26.01
N GLY A 45 30.89 -11.23 26.77
CA GLY A 45 29.49 -10.81 26.81
C GLY A 45 29.29 -9.40 27.35
N ILE A 46 30.05 -9.00 28.38
CA ILE A 46 30.06 -7.62 28.90
C ILE A 46 30.61 -6.67 27.83
N LEU A 47 31.71 -7.03 27.16
CA LEU A 47 32.29 -6.21 26.10
C LEU A 47 31.34 -6.08 24.89
N GLU A 48 30.64 -7.14 24.49
CA GLU A 48 29.60 -7.08 23.46
C GLU A 48 28.39 -6.23 23.89
N ALA A 49 27.99 -6.29 25.16
CA ALA A 49 26.91 -5.46 25.69
C ALA A 49 27.28 -3.97 25.78
N LEU A 50 28.55 -3.66 26.06
CA LEU A 50 29.09 -2.30 26.11
C LEU A 50 29.45 -1.73 24.74
N LYS A 51 29.65 -2.57 23.72
CA LYS A 51 29.82 -2.11 22.34
C LYS A 51 28.55 -1.35 21.92
N PRO A 52 28.66 -0.12 21.38
CA PRO A 52 27.53 0.57 20.81
C PRO A 52 26.88 -0.33 19.76
N ARG A 53 25.67 -0.83 20.03
CA ARG A 53 24.90 -1.58 19.03
C ARG A 53 24.77 -0.69 17.81
N LYS A 54 25.41 -1.07 16.70
CA LYS A 54 25.18 -0.43 15.41
C LYS A 54 23.68 -0.39 15.22
N ARG A 55 23.10 0.82 15.20
CA ARG A 55 21.71 1.00 14.77
C ARG A 55 21.57 0.27 13.45
N GLY A 56 20.50 -0.51 13.32
CA GLY A 56 20.22 -1.23 12.08
C GLY A 56 20.28 -0.27 10.88
N PRO A 57 20.47 -0.80 9.66
CA PRO A 57 20.48 0.02 8.46
C PRO A 57 19.32 1.01 8.51
N ARG A 58 19.59 2.32 8.29
CA ARG A 58 18.52 3.31 8.17
C ARG A 58 17.51 2.75 7.17
N SER A 59 16.25 2.67 7.56
CA SER A 59 15.15 2.29 6.67
C SER A 59 15.31 3.07 5.38
N GLN A 60 15.72 2.39 4.32
CA GLN A 60 15.74 2.96 2.99
C GLN A 60 14.27 3.14 2.62
N ARG A 61 13.75 4.35 2.86
CA ARG A 61 12.43 4.78 2.43
C ARG A 61 12.34 4.48 0.94
N ASN A 62 11.64 3.40 0.59
CA ASN A 62 11.64 2.88 -0.76
C ASN A 62 10.84 3.85 -1.64
N PRO A 63 11.48 4.58 -2.58
CA PRO A 63 10.78 5.57 -3.42
C PRO A 63 9.62 4.93 -4.21
N LEU A 64 9.74 3.63 -4.55
CA LEU A 64 8.70 2.87 -5.22
C LEU A 64 7.44 2.67 -4.37
N ALA A 65 7.55 2.72 -3.03
CA ALA A 65 6.40 2.58 -2.14
C ALA A 65 5.50 3.84 -2.18
N GLU A 66 6.11 5.02 -2.31
CA GLU A 66 5.38 6.28 -2.41
C GLU A 66 4.70 6.42 -3.76
N GLU A 67 5.40 6.08 -4.83
CA GLU A 67 4.84 6.03 -6.18
C GLU A 67 3.67 5.04 -6.26
N ASN A 68 3.83 3.84 -5.71
CA ASN A 68 2.73 2.87 -5.62
C ASN A 68 1.51 3.41 -4.87
N GLN A 69 1.73 4.11 -3.75
CA GLN A 69 0.63 4.69 -2.99
C GLN A 69 -0.08 5.79 -3.78
N LYS A 70 0.68 6.64 -4.49
CA LYS A 70 0.14 7.69 -5.36
C LYS A 70 -0.68 7.09 -6.51
N LEU A 71 -0.14 6.07 -7.18
CA LEU A 71 -0.82 5.36 -8.26
C LEU A 71 -2.11 4.68 -7.78
N ARG A 72 -2.08 4.04 -6.61
CA ARG A 72 -3.30 3.43 -6.01
C ARG A 72 -4.40 4.45 -5.74
N ARG A 73 -4.05 5.64 -5.23
CA ARG A 73 -5.02 6.72 -5.01
C ARG A 73 -5.61 7.24 -6.31
N GLN A 74 -4.78 7.39 -7.34
CA GLN A 74 -5.23 7.83 -8.67
C GLN A 74 -6.15 6.80 -9.31
N ASN A 75 -5.80 5.51 -9.26
CA ASN A 75 -6.67 4.44 -9.75
C ASN A 75 -8.02 4.43 -9.04
N ALA A 76 -8.05 4.52 -7.71
CA ALA A 76 -9.31 4.56 -6.96
C ALA A 76 -10.21 5.74 -7.39
N ARG A 77 -9.62 6.92 -7.59
CA ARG A 77 -10.34 8.10 -8.07
C ARG A 77 -10.89 7.90 -9.48
N LEU A 78 -10.07 7.43 -10.41
CA LEU A 78 -10.47 7.20 -11.80
C LEU A 78 -11.57 6.14 -11.91
N THR A 79 -11.50 5.08 -11.11
CA THR A 79 -12.55 4.06 -11.05
C THR A 79 -13.88 4.64 -10.59
N GLU A 80 -13.86 5.51 -9.57
CA GLU A 80 -15.08 6.16 -9.09
C GLU A 80 -15.65 7.17 -10.12
N ASP A 81 -14.79 7.90 -10.81
CA ASP A 81 -15.21 8.82 -11.88
C ASP A 81 -15.81 8.05 -13.07
N LEU A 82 -15.23 6.90 -13.44
CA LEU A 82 -15.82 5.98 -14.43
C LEU A 82 -17.18 5.46 -13.99
N ARG A 83 -17.33 5.06 -12.72
CA ARG A 83 -18.61 4.58 -12.17
C ARG A 83 -19.69 5.66 -12.27
N LYS A 84 -19.36 6.92 -11.94
CA LYS A 84 -20.28 8.05 -12.06
C LYS A 84 -20.66 8.32 -13.52
N ALA A 85 -19.69 8.30 -14.43
CA ALA A 85 -19.94 8.47 -15.85
C ALA A 85 -20.88 7.39 -16.40
N GLN A 86 -20.66 6.13 -16.01
CA GLN A 86 -21.53 5.02 -16.40
C GLN A 86 -22.97 5.23 -15.90
N LEU A 87 -23.13 5.66 -14.64
CA LEU A 87 -24.45 5.95 -14.09
C LEU A 87 -25.16 7.08 -14.85
N ILE A 88 -24.44 8.13 -15.23
CA ILE A 88 -25.00 9.23 -16.03
C ILE A 88 -25.48 8.71 -17.38
N ILE A 89 -24.65 7.90 -18.07
CA ILE A 89 -25.01 7.28 -19.35
C ILE A 89 -26.28 6.43 -19.20
N ASP A 90 -26.37 5.62 -18.15
CA ASP A 90 -27.51 4.75 -17.91
C ASP A 90 -28.80 5.56 -17.66
N VAL A 91 -28.71 6.64 -16.89
CA VAL A 91 -29.84 7.56 -16.67
C VAL A 91 -30.26 8.22 -17.98
N GLN A 92 -29.31 8.70 -18.79
CA GLN A 92 -29.60 9.29 -20.10
C GLN A 92 -30.32 8.30 -21.03
N LYS A 93 -29.83 7.06 -21.12
CA LYS A 93 -30.47 5.99 -21.90
C LYS A 93 -31.90 5.73 -21.44
N LYS A 94 -32.13 5.61 -20.13
CA LYS A 94 -33.47 5.38 -19.56
C LYS A 94 -34.43 6.53 -19.84
N VAL A 95 -33.99 7.78 -19.65
CA VAL A 95 -34.82 8.97 -19.93
C VAL A 95 -35.18 9.06 -21.41
N ALA A 96 -34.22 8.82 -22.31
CA ALA A 96 -34.46 8.88 -23.75
C ALA A 96 -35.43 7.77 -24.21
N ALA A 97 -35.32 6.57 -23.64
CA ALA A 97 -36.27 5.48 -23.88
C ALA A 97 -37.70 5.84 -23.43
N LEU A 98 -37.85 6.47 -22.26
CA LEU A 98 -39.16 6.93 -21.77
C LEU A 98 -39.77 8.03 -22.64
N LEU A 99 -38.93 8.87 -23.26
CA LEU A 99 -39.36 9.95 -24.16
C LEU A 99 -39.56 9.48 -25.62
N GLY A 100 -39.48 8.18 -25.89
CA GLY A 100 -39.74 7.59 -27.21
C GLY A 100 -38.61 7.75 -28.23
N ASN A 101 -37.41 8.17 -27.80
CA ASN A 101 -36.22 8.29 -28.65
C ASN A 101 -35.03 7.55 -28.00
N PRO A 102 -34.99 6.20 -28.04
CA PRO A 102 -33.95 5.43 -27.37
C PRO A 102 -32.56 5.68 -28.00
N LEU A 103 -31.57 5.96 -27.15
CA LEU A 103 -30.17 6.06 -27.57
C LEU A 103 -29.62 4.66 -27.93
N PRO A 104 -28.84 4.53 -29.02
CA PRO A 104 -28.25 3.25 -29.39
C PRO A 104 -27.25 2.77 -28.33
N ASP A 105 -27.23 1.47 -28.06
CA ASP A 105 -26.18 0.85 -27.26
C ASP A 105 -24.88 0.83 -28.06
N VAL A 106 -23.91 1.63 -27.62
CA VAL A 106 -22.58 1.65 -28.22
C VAL A 106 -21.75 0.57 -27.55
N ASP A 107 -21.58 -0.56 -28.23
CA ASP A 107 -20.61 -1.58 -27.83
C ASP A 107 -19.18 -1.01 -27.98
N PRO A 108 -18.31 -1.15 -26.97
CA PRO A 108 -17.00 -0.50 -26.95
C PRO A 108 -16.00 -1.06 -27.97
N GLU A 109 -16.30 -2.19 -28.63
CA GLU A 109 -15.46 -2.84 -29.64
C GLU A 109 -15.58 -2.20 -31.05
N GLU A 110 -16.61 -1.41 -31.33
CA GLU A 110 -16.89 -0.90 -32.69
C GLU A 110 -16.34 0.52 -32.96
N LYS A 111 -15.28 0.92 -32.26
CA LYS A 111 -14.73 2.29 -32.33
C LYS A 111 -13.93 2.61 -33.60
N SER A 112 -13.71 1.66 -34.51
CA SER A 112 -12.91 1.92 -35.72
C SER A 112 -13.73 2.45 -36.91
N THR A 113 -15.04 2.24 -36.97
CA THR A 113 -15.86 2.60 -38.15
C THR A 113 -16.94 3.64 -37.89
N SER A 114 -17.25 3.96 -36.63
CA SER A 114 -18.43 4.77 -36.27
C SER A 114 -18.15 6.28 -36.10
N HIS A 115 -17.18 6.88 -36.81
CA HIS A 115 -17.05 8.36 -36.78
C HIS A 115 -18.10 9.03 -37.68
N ALA A 116 -18.51 8.38 -38.78
CA ALA A 116 -19.48 8.92 -39.74
C ALA A 116 -20.93 8.94 -39.21
N GLY A 117 -21.32 7.95 -38.38
CA GLY A 117 -22.67 7.86 -37.82
C GLY A 117 -22.97 8.96 -36.80
N TRP A 118 -21.99 9.35 -36.00
CA TRP A 118 -22.12 10.41 -34.99
C TRP A 118 -22.28 11.80 -35.63
N TRP A 119 -21.55 12.09 -36.71
CA TRP A 119 -21.72 13.33 -37.47
C TRP A 119 -23.11 13.42 -38.13
N ASN A 120 -23.63 12.31 -38.66
CA ASN A 120 -24.99 12.28 -39.23
C ASN A 120 -26.08 12.44 -38.16
N PHE A 121 -25.94 11.79 -37.01
CA PHE A 121 -26.89 11.92 -35.89
C PHE A 121 -26.95 13.36 -35.37
N PHE A 122 -25.79 14.00 -35.13
CA PHE A 122 -25.73 15.38 -34.65
C PHE A 122 -26.24 16.40 -35.68
N SER A 123 -25.94 16.16 -36.97
CA SER A 123 -26.46 17.00 -38.06
C SER A 123 -27.98 16.91 -38.20
N ASN A 124 -28.55 15.71 -38.08
CA ASN A 124 -30.00 15.52 -38.17
C ASN A 124 -30.74 16.14 -36.96
N LEU A 125 -30.11 16.14 -35.79
CA LEU A 125 -30.63 16.78 -34.59
C LEU A 125 -30.68 18.32 -34.71
N SER A 126 -29.67 18.92 -35.37
CA SER A 126 -29.64 20.35 -35.68
C SER A 126 -30.67 20.74 -36.75
N ASN A 127 -30.96 19.87 -37.72
CA ASN A 127 -31.94 20.17 -38.76
C ASN A 127 -33.38 20.11 -38.24
N SER A 128 -33.67 19.21 -37.28
CA SER A 128 -35.00 19.05 -36.69
C SER A 128 -35.46 20.25 -35.83
N THR A 129 -34.57 21.19 -35.51
CA THR A 129 -34.89 22.43 -34.80
C THR A 129 -35.09 23.65 -35.72
N SER A 130 -34.97 23.50 -37.03
CA SER A 130 -35.18 24.59 -38.01
C SER A 130 -36.50 24.52 -38.80
N ALA A 131 -37.34 23.50 -38.55
CA ALA A 131 -38.65 23.38 -39.18
C ALA A 131 -39.77 24.11 -38.40
N SER A 132 -39.55 25.38 -38.03
CA SER A 132 -40.65 26.29 -37.65
C SER A 132 -40.18 27.74 -37.71
N SER A 133 -39.90 28.26 -38.91
CA SER A 133 -39.82 29.71 -39.20
C SER A 133 -39.71 29.97 -40.71
N ARG A 134 -40.81 29.79 -41.45
CA ARG A 134 -40.97 30.49 -42.74
C ARG A 134 -42.45 30.64 -43.11
N SER A 135 -43.00 31.81 -42.80
CA SER A 135 -43.99 32.47 -43.66
C SER A 135 -44.04 33.94 -43.31
N MET A 136 -43.65 34.79 -44.26
CA MET A 136 -43.74 36.24 -44.18
C MET A 136 -44.76 36.73 -45.23
N ALA A 137 -45.76 37.48 -44.74
CA ALA A 137 -46.56 38.54 -45.38
C ALA A 137 -47.59 38.18 -46.49
N PRO A 138 -48.61 39.03 -46.78
CA PRO A 138 -48.90 40.38 -46.25
C PRO A 138 -50.37 40.62 -45.79
N VAL A 139 -50.60 41.66 -44.98
CA VAL A 139 -51.94 42.30 -44.88
C VAL A 139 -51.77 43.83 -44.94
N ARG A 140 -52.05 44.38 -46.13
CA ARG A 140 -52.67 45.70 -46.34
C ARG A 140 -54.18 45.48 -46.14
N THR A 141 -55.00 46.32 -45.49
CA THR A 141 -55.38 47.74 -45.66
C THR A 141 -56.70 47.91 -44.85
N PRO A 142 -57.34 49.09 -44.73
CA PRO A 142 -56.91 50.45 -45.08
C PRO A 142 -56.53 51.30 -43.86
#